data_AF-A0A7C9VSA6-F1
#
_entry.id   AF-A0A7C9VSA6-F1
#
_cell.length_a   1.000
_cell.length_b   1.000
_cell.length_c   1.000
_cell.angle_alpha   90.00
_cell.angle_beta   90.00
_cell.angle_gamma   90.00
#
_symmetry.space_group_name_H-M   'P 1'
#
loop_
_entity.id
_entity.type
_entity.pdbx_description
1 polymer ?
#
loop_
_entity_poly.entity_id
_entity_poly.type
_entity_poly.pdbx_seq_one_letter_code
_entity_poly.pdbx_strand_id
1 'polypeptide(L)'
;HVMAVVIAWCAVRSIAAPAAFEQLFLLVPPIMLITMLPISIAGWGVREATMMVAFGYAGLAPTDGTVVSLLFGASSFVVGAIGGLIWILSSEKTSEISHAVPEGE
;
A
#
# COMPACT_ATOMS: atom_id res chain seq x y z
N HIS A 1 10.00 -0.86 2.51
CA HIS A 1 9.95 0.01 3.70
C HIS A 1 10.22 1.46 3.33
N VAL A 2 11.37 1.84 2.76
CA VAL A 2 11.67 3.24 2.34
C VAL A 2 10.60 3.84 1.41
N MET A 3 10.18 3.11 0.37
CA MET A 3 9.09 3.57 -0.52
C MET A 3 7.79 3.87 0.23
N ALA A 4 7.45 3.06 1.24
CA ALA A 4 6.24 3.28 2.04
C ALA A 4 6.33 4.55 2.87
N VAL A 5 7.53 4.88 3.39
CA VAL A 5 7.77 6.15 4.10
C VAL A 5 7.58 7.33 3.14
N VAL A 6 8.09 7.22 1.90
CA VAL A 6 7.93 8.29 0.89
C VAL A 6 6.45 8.51 0.53
N ILE A 7 5.68 7.43 0.36
CA ILE A 7 4.23 7.54 0.09
C ILE A 7 3.50 8.16 1.29
N ALA A 8 3.81 7.71 2.51
CA ALA A 8 3.23 8.27 3.73
C ALA A 8 3.60 9.76 3.93
N TRP A 9 4.83 10.14 3.59
CA TRP A 9 5.27 11.53 3.57
C TRP A 9 4.49 12.37 2.56
N CYS A 10 4.30 11.86 1.34
CA CYS A 10 3.50 12.51 0.32
C CYS A 10 2.05 12.70 0.78
N ALA A 11 1.46 11.70 1.45
CA ALA A 11 0.12 11.77 2.00
C ALA A 11 0.00 12.83 3.10
N VAL A 12 0.93 12.87 4.06
CA VAL A 12 1.00 13.91 5.10
C VAL A 12 1.10 15.30 4.50
N ARG A 13 1.97 15.49 3.50
CA ARG A 13 2.11 16.76 2.78
C ARG A 13 0.84 17.17 2.06
N SER A 14 0.10 16.21 1.49
CA SER A 14 -1.15 16.49 0.77
C SER A 14 -2.27 17.02 1.65
N ILE A 15 -2.27 16.66 2.94
CA ILE A 15 -3.26 17.12 3.93
C ILE A 15 -2.72 18.25 4.82
N ALA A 16 -1.53 18.79 4.50
CA ALA A 16 -0.84 19.81 5.28
C ALA A 16 -0.67 19.48 6.77
N ALA A 17 -0.56 18.18 7.12
CA ALA A 17 -0.42 17.76 8.51
C ALA A 17 0.98 18.12 9.06
N PRO A 18 1.10 18.48 10.35
CA PRO A 18 2.33 18.97 10.97
C PRO A 18 3.32 17.84 11.34
N ALA A 19 3.34 16.73 10.61
CA ALA A 19 4.27 15.64 10.86
C ALA A 19 5.60 15.86 10.14
N ALA A 20 6.72 15.65 10.82
CA ALA A 20 8.06 15.71 10.24
C ALA A 20 8.45 14.38 9.56
N PHE A 21 9.35 14.45 8.57
CA PHE A 21 9.81 13.25 7.84
C PHE A 21 10.48 12.23 8.76
N GLU A 22 11.27 12.72 9.73
CA GLU A 22 11.96 11.90 10.73
C GLU A 22 10.97 11.11 11.60
N GLN A 23 9.88 11.75 12.02
CA GLN A 23 8.82 11.09 12.78
C GLN A 23 8.20 9.96 11.96
N LEU A 24 7.86 10.20 10.69
CA LEU A 24 7.31 9.18 9.80
C LEU A 24 8.31 8.06 9.52
N PHE A 25 9.59 8.37 9.35
CA PHE A 25 10.63 7.37 9.16
C PHE A 25 10.77 6.43 10.38
N LEU A 26 10.54 6.95 11.58
CA LEU A 26 10.54 6.16 12.82
C LEU A 26 9.23 5.39 13.04
N LEU A 27 8.09 6.00 12.70
CA LEU A 27 6.75 5.44 12.93
C LEU A 27 6.34 4.40 11.88
N VAL A 28 6.67 4.61 10.61
CA VAL A 28 6.20 3.74 9.51
C VAL A 28 6.73 2.30 9.62
N PRO A 29 8.02 2.02 9.91
CA PRO A 29 8.50 0.64 10.04
C PRO A 29 7.75 -0.22 11.08
N PRO A 30 7.53 0.23 12.34
CA PRO A 30 6.74 -0.54 13.30
C PRO A 30 5.27 -0.65 12.91
N ILE A 31 4.68 0.36 12.28
CA ILE A 31 3.32 0.27 11.73
C ILE A 31 3.24 -0.85 10.69
N MET A 32 4.20 -0.91 9.76
CA MET A 32 4.23 -1.94 8.71
C MET A 32 4.37 -3.34 9.30
N LEU A 33 5.19 -3.52 10.34
CA LEU A 33 5.32 -4.79 11.08
C LEU A 33 3.99 -5.24 11.68
N ILE A 34 3.24 -4.33 12.31
CA ILE A 34 1.92 -4.64 12.89
C ILE A 34 0.91 -4.99 11.79
N THR A 35 0.92 -4.28 10.67
CA THR A 35 0.01 -4.57 9.55
C THR A 35 0.28 -5.89 8.84
N MET A 36 1.48 -6.44 9.02
CA MET A 36 1.85 -7.75 8.46
C MET A 36 1.29 -8.92 9.28
N LEU A 37 0.78 -8.65 10.49
CA LEU A 37 0.08 -9.67 11.26
C LEU A 37 -1.20 -10.10 10.51
N PRO A 38 -1.48 -11.41 10.41
CA PRO A 38 -2.62 -11.95 9.65
C PRO A 38 -3.94 -11.79 10.43
N ILE A 39 -4.15 -10.62 11.03
CA ILE A 39 -5.35 -10.25 11.78
C ILE A 39 -6.38 -9.61 10.83
N SER A 40 -5.92 -9.01 9.72
CA SER A 40 -6.77 -8.33 8.75
C SER A 40 -6.44 -8.68 7.29
N ILE A 41 -7.46 -8.64 6.44
CA ILE A 41 -7.34 -8.77 4.99
C ILE A 41 -6.61 -7.54 4.44
N ALA A 42 -5.43 -7.76 3.86
CA ALA A 42 -4.57 -6.73 3.28
C ALA A 42 -4.20 -5.58 4.26
N GLY A 43 -4.31 -5.81 5.57
CA GLY A 43 -4.02 -4.81 6.60
C GLY A 43 -5.01 -3.64 6.68
N TRP A 44 -6.18 -3.72 6.05
CA TRP A 44 -7.25 -2.72 6.19
C TRP A 44 -7.81 -2.70 7.63
N GLY A 45 -8.18 -1.56 8.19
CA GLY A 45 -8.53 -1.45 9.62
C GLY A 45 -7.31 -1.42 10.55
N VAL A 46 -6.48 -2.47 10.56
CA VAL A 46 -5.30 -2.55 11.45
C VAL A 46 -4.31 -1.43 11.13
N ARG A 47 -4.05 -1.15 9.84
CA ARG A 47 -3.19 -0.03 9.45
C ARG A 47 -3.75 1.30 9.93
N GLU A 48 -5.06 1.52 9.78
CA GLU A 48 -5.73 2.77 10.16
C GLU A 48 -5.69 2.99 11.66
N ALA A 49 -6.03 1.97 12.45
CA ALA A 49 -5.97 2.01 13.91
C ALA A 49 -4.53 2.23 14.41
N THR A 50 -3.56 1.54 13.81
CA THR A 50 -2.15 1.65 14.22
C THR A 50 -1.59 3.02 13.86
N MET A 51 -1.90 3.56 12.67
CA MET A 51 -1.46 4.90 12.26
C MET A 51 -2.11 5.99 13.13
N MET A 52 -3.39 5.84 13.48
CA MET A 52 -4.10 6.71 14.43
C MET A 52 -3.38 6.75 15.78
N VAL A 53 -3.10 5.58 16.35
CA VAL A 53 -2.44 5.44 17.66
C VAL A 53 -1.01 5.98 17.60
N ALA A 54 -0.25 5.65 16.55
CA ALA A 54 1.13 6.12 16.38
C ALA A 54 1.21 7.65 16.25
N PHE A 55 0.30 8.27 15.49
CA PHE A 55 0.20 9.72 15.40
C PHE A 55 -0.14 10.36 16.75
N GLY A 56 -1.08 9.75 17.50
CA GLY A 56 -1.39 10.17 18.87
C GLY A 56 -0.17 10.12 19.80
N TYR A 57 0.63 9.04 19.73
CA TYR A 57 1.90 8.94 20.48
C TYR A 57 2.95 9.97 20.07
N ALA A 58 2.96 10.38 18.80
CA ALA A 58 3.86 11.41 18.28
C ALA A 58 3.38 12.84 18.58
N GLY A 59 2.27 13.02 19.31
CA GLY A 59 1.68 14.33 19.61
C GLY A 59 0.96 14.97 18.43
N LEU A 60 0.66 14.21 17.38
CA LEU A 60 -0.07 14.63 16.20
C LEU A 60 -1.55 14.31 16.34
N ALA A 61 -2.40 14.94 15.53
CA ALA A 61 -3.82 14.64 15.52
C ALA A 61 -4.04 13.16 15.08
N PRO A 62 -4.71 12.32 15.88
CA PRO A 62 -4.96 10.92 15.51
C PRO A 62 -5.76 10.78 14.21
N THR A 63 -6.62 11.76 13.93
CA THR A 63 -7.39 11.88 12.69
C THR A 63 -6.51 12.04 11.46
N ASP A 64 -5.36 12.71 11.57
CA ASP A 64 -4.44 12.84 10.44
C ASP A 64 -3.79 11.49 10.12
N GLY A 65 -3.49 10.70 11.16
CA GLY A 65 -2.97 9.34 11.01
C GLY A 65 -3.93 8.43 10.23
N THR A 66 -5.23 8.48 10.52
CA THR A 66 -6.22 7.70 9.76
C THR A 66 -6.33 8.15 8.31
N VAL A 67 -6.37 9.47 8.07
CA VAL A 67 -6.45 10.02 6.71
C VAL A 67 -5.22 9.62 5.89
N VAL A 68 -4.01 9.71 6.47
CA VAL A 68 -2.77 9.26 5.83
C VAL A 68 -2.82 7.78 5.48
N SER A 69 -3.33 6.93 6.39
CA SER A 69 -3.51 5.50 6.13
C SER A 69 -4.49 5.23 4.98
N LEU A 70 -5.55 6.03 4.88
CA LEU A 70 -6.54 5.92 3.80
C LEU A 70 -5.93 6.28 2.44
N LEU A 71 -5.20 7.40 2.38
CA LEU A 71 -4.49 7.85 1.18
C LEU A 71 -3.42 6.84 0.72
N PHE A 72 -2.69 6.25 1.67
CA PHE A 72 -1.75 5.17 1.40
C PHE A 72 -2.44 3.93 0.81
N GLY A 73 -3.58 3.54 1.38
CA GLY A 73 -4.38 2.42 0.87
C GLY A 73 -4.94 2.67 -0.52
N ALA A 74 -5.53 3.85 -0.73
CA ALA A 74 -6.11 4.24 -2.01
C ALA A 74 -5.06 4.30 -3.13
N SER A 75 -3.90 4.92 -2.87
CA SER A 75 -2.80 4.97 -3.84
C SER A 75 -2.27 3.57 -4.18
N SER A 76 -2.07 2.72 -3.17
CA SER A 76 -1.64 1.33 -3.38
C SER A 76 -2.68 0.53 -4.18
N PHE A 77 -3.97 0.74 -3.93
CA PHE A 77 -5.05 0.09 -4.65
C PHE A 77 -5.08 0.52 -6.12
N VAL A 78 -4.95 1.82 -6.42
CA VAL A 78 -4.90 2.33 -7.79
C VAL A 78 -3.71 1.75 -8.57
N VAL A 79 -2.53 1.73 -7.96
CA VAL A 79 -1.33 1.13 -8.59
C VAL A 79 -1.52 -0.36 -8.82
N GLY A 80 -2.08 -1.08 -7.84
CA GLY A 80 -2.40 -2.51 -7.97
C GLY A 80 -3.42 -2.79 -9.08
N ALA A 81 -4.45 -1.95 -9.21
CA ALA A 81 -5.46 -2.05 -10.26
C ALA A 81 -4.86 -1.83 -11.66
N ILE A 82 -3.98 -0.83 -11.80
CA ILE A 82 -3.26 -0.57 -13.06
C ILE A 82 -2.36 -1.77 -13.41
N GLY A 83 -1.60 -2.30 -12.45
CA GLY A 83 -0.77 -3.49 -12.64
C GLY A 83 -1.59 -4.72 -13.04
N GLY A 84 -2.74 -4.93 -12.39
CA GLY A 84 -3.67 -6.01 -12.72
C GLY A 84 -4.27 -5.85 -14.13
N LEU A 85 -4.63 -4.63 -14.53
CA LEU A 85 -5.13 -4.36 -15.87
C LEU A 85 -4.07 -4.61 -16.94
N ILE A 86 -2.84 -4.17 -16.72
CA ILE A 86 -1.71 -4.46 -17.61
C ILE A 86 -1.49 -5.96 -17.75
N TRP A 87 -1.55 -6.71 -16.63
CA TRP A 87 -1.38 -8.15 -16.65
C TRP A 87 -2.46 -8.88 -17.46
N ILE A 88 -3.73 -8.47 -17.32
CA ILE A 88 -4.86 -9.01 -18.11
C ILE A 88 -4.64 -8.73 -19.62
N LEU A 89 -4.23 -7.51 -19.96
CA LEU A 89 -4.02 -7.10 -21.35
C LEU A 89 -2.74 -7.70 -21.97
N SER A 90 -1.74 -8.03 -21.15
CA SER A 90 -0.45 -8.61 -21.56
C SER A 90 -0.49 -10.14 -21.71
N SER A 91 -1.68 -10.77 -21.65
CA SER A 91 -1.83 -12.21 -21.84
C SER A 91 -1.51 -12.61 -23.30
N GLU A 92 -0.22 -12.70 -23.61
CA GLU A 92 0.36 -13.38 -24.79
C GLU A 92 0.25 -14.91 -24.68
N LYS A 93 -0.53 -15.44 -23.74
CA LYS A 93 -0.84 -16.87 -23.63
C LYS A 93 -1.98 -17.26 -24.59
N THR A 94 -1.80 -16.98 -25.88
CA THR A 94 -2.64 -17.50 -26.97
C THR A 94 -1.81 -17.99 -28.16
N SER A 95 -0.47 -17.89 -28.12
CA SER A 95 0.40 -18.41 -29.18
C SER A 95 0.95 -19.82 -28.92
N GLU A 96 0.99 -20.32 -27.68
CA GLU A 96 1.70 -21.58 -27.38
C GLU A 96 0.84 -22.86 -27.45
N ILE A 97 -0.49 -22.74 -27.56
CA ILE A 97 -1.37 -23.94 -27.66
C ILE A 97 -1.49 -24.44 -29.11
N SER A 98 -1.19 -23.61 -30.12
CA SER A 98 -1.30 -24.00 -31.52
C SER A 98 -0.10 -24.82 -32.05
N HIS A 99 1.02 -24.87 -31.32
CA HIS A 99 2.24 -25.54 -31.79
C HIS A 99 2.46 -26.96 -31.23
N ALA A 100 1.55 -27.45 -30.37
CA ALA A 100 1.68 -28.75 -29.69
C ALA A 100 0.81 -29.87 -30.28
N VAL A 101 0.14 -29.64 -31.41
CA VAL A 101 -0.52 -30.72 -32.18
C VAL A 101 0.36 -31.02 -33.38
N PRO A 102 1.17 -32.10 -33.37
CA PRO A 102 1.68 -32.66 -34.60
C PRO A 102 0.47 -33.19 -35.39
N GLU A 103 0.31 -32.72 -36.62
CA GLU A 103 -0.54 -33.37 -37.61
C GLU A 103 -0.17 -34.85 -37.67
N GLY A 104 -1.19 -35.70 -37.74
CA GLY A 104 -1.02 -37.13 -37.67
C GLY A 104 -0.12 -37.69 -38.75
N GLU A 105 0.63 -38.71 -38.36
CA GLU A 105 0.99 -39.88 -39.17
C GLU A 105 0.88 -41.13 -38.28
#